data_AF-A0A9P1GIC9-F1
#
_entry.id   AF-A0A9P1GIC9-F1
#
_cell.length_a   1.000
_cell.length_b   1.000
_cell.length_c   1.000
_cell.angle_alpha   90.00
_cell.angle_beta   90.00
_cell.angle_gamma   90.00
#
_symmetry.space_group_name_H-M   'P 1'
#
loop_
_entity.id
_entity.type
_entity.pdbx_description
1 polymer ?
#
loop_
_entity_poly.entity_id
_entity_poly.type
_entity_poly.pdbx_seq_one_letter_code
_entity_poly.pdbx_strand_id
1 'polypeptide(L)'
;MVEYMRRFLDALGHDDVHTYGSLESRTLVPYQCVVLRSQWTQIRDSFRQAFHFQKAAYRRANGGTNAPSIVEDVRPHLLGSEAHATSSGGSDSAESDQLPTEVCKLVVRNTFLELDEVNPCPKNAMRRSKSESGDLSTFSV
;
A
#
# COMPACT_ATOMS: atom_id res chain seq x y z
N MET A 1 8.06 -3.02 -4.88
CA MET A 1 8.15 -4.43 -4.45
C MET A 1 9.23 -5.20 -5.20
N VAL A 2 9.25 -5.14 -6.54
CA VAL A 2 10.24 -5.84 -7.38
C VAL A 2 11.69 -5.62 -6.91
N GLU A 3 12.11 -4.36 -6.77
CA GLU A 3 13.48 -4.03 -6.36
C GLU A 3 13.80 -4.53 -4.94
N TYR A 4 12.82 -4.48 -4.04
CA TYR A 4 12.96 -5.03 -2.69
C TYR A 4 13.19 -6.54 -2.75
N MET A 5 12.36 -7.27 -3.50
CA MET A 5 12.49 -8.72 -3.64
C MET A 5 13.82 -9.11 -4.29
N ARG A 6 14.23 -8.40 -5.34
CA ARG A 6 15.52 -8.64 -6.01
C ARG A 6 16.69 -8.53 -5.03
N ARG A 7 16.79 -7.43 -4.29
CA ARG A 7 17.86 -7.23 -3.29
C ARG A 7 17.78 -8.24 -2.15
N PHE A 8 16.58 -8.58 -1.72
CA PHE A 8 16.38 -9.53 -0.63
C PHE A 8 16.84 -10.93 -1.03
N LEU A 9 16.55 -11.36 -2.26
CA LEU A 9 16.97 -12.67 -2.78
C LEU A 9 18.46 -12.72 -3.09
N ASP A 10 19.02 -11.64 -3.65
CA ASP A 10 20.46 -11.48 -3.85
C ASP A 10 21.24 -11.61 -2.53
N ALA A 11 20.76 -10.97 -1.47
CA ALA A 11 21.34 -11.09 -0.12
C ALA A 11 21.26 -12.51 0.48
N LEU A 12 20.38 -13.37 -0.05
CA LEU A 12 20.25 -14.78 0.33
C LEU A 12 21.04 -15.72 -0.60
N GLY A 13 21.73 -15.19 -1.61
CA GLY A 13 22.48 -15.97 -2.59
C GLY A 13 21.61 -16.56 -3.72
N HIS A 14 20.45 -15.97 -3.98
CA HIS A 14 19.53 -16.36 -5.07
C HIS A 14 19.49 -15.27 -6.14
N ASP A 15 20.59 -15.08 -6.86
CA ASP A 15 20.78 -14.08 -7.91
C ASP A 15 20.14 -14.48 -9.25
N ASP A 16 19.84 -15.76 -9.44
CA ASP A 16 19.21 -16.32 -10.63
C ASP A 16 17.67 -16.17 -10.64
N VAL A 17 17.06 -15.79 -9.52
CA VAL A 17 15.61 -15.64 -9.40
C VAL A 17 15.12 -14.34 -10.00
N HIS A 18 14.25 -14.46 -10.99
CA HIS A 18 13.72 -13.30 -11.69
C HIS A 18 12.44 -12.79 -11.03
N THR A 19 12.38 -11.49 -10.78
CA THR A 19 11.22 -10.80 -10.21
C THR A 19 10.64 -9.84 -11.23
N TYR A 20 9.33 -9.89 -11.42
CA TYR A 20 8.62 -9.14 -12.46
C TYR A 20 7.63 -8.17 -11.84
N GLY A 21 7.55 -6.96 -12.40
CA GLY A 21 6.57 -5.93 -12.06
C GLY A 21 5.34 -5.91 -12.97
N SER A 22 5.27 -6.84 -13.93
CA SER A 22 4.17 -6.97 -14.87
C SER A 22 3.82 -8.43 -15.08
N LEU A 23 2.58 -8.68 -15.50
CA LEU A 23 2.04 -9.98 -15.86
C LEU A 23 1.23 -9.80 -17.15
N GLU A 24 1.55 -10.58 -18.20
CA GLU A 24 0.85 -10.51 -19.49
C GLU A 24 0.77 -9.09 -20.08
N SER A 25 1.88 -8.35 -20.03
CA SER A 25 1.97 -6.94 -20.47
C SER A 25 1.17 -5.93 -19.63
N ARG A 26 0.60 -6.36 -18.51
CA ARG A 26 -0.12 -5.49 -17.57
C ARG A 26 0.73 -5.23 -16.33
N THR A 27 0.87 -3.97 -15.95
CA THR A 27 1.68 -3.55 -14.80
C THR A 27 0.96 -3.86 -13.49
N LEU A 28 1.69 -4.42 -12.53
CA LEU A 28 1.19 -4.69 -11.17
C LEU A 28 1.25 -3.42 -10.32
N VAL A 29 0.41 -3.37 -9.28
CA VAL A 29 0.54 -2.33 -8.24
C VAL A 29 1.93 -2.38 -7.57
N PRO A 30 2.47 -1.24 -7.09
CA PRO A 30 3.87 -1.14 -6.64
C PRO A 30 4.27 -2.08 -5.49
N TYR A 31 3.30 -2.56 -4.71
CA TYR A 31 3.48 -3.47 -3.57
C TYR A 31 3.31 -4.95 -3.93
N GLN A 32 3.16 -5.28 -5.22
CA GLN A 32 3.13 -6.65 -5.73
C GLN A 32 4.29 -6.92 -6.69
N CYS A 33 4.66 -8.18 -6.83
CA CYS A 33 5.58 -8.67 -7.84
C CYS A 33 5.25 -10.11 -8.18
N VAL A 34 5.73 -10.57 -9.33
CA VAL A 34 5.59 -11.95 -9.81
C VAL A 34 6.96 -12.61 -9.82
N VAL A 35 6.97 -13.90 -9.47
CA VAL A 35 8.13 -14.80 -9.56
C VAL A 35 7.65 -16.07 -10.25
N LEU A 36 8.51 -16.70 -11.06
CA LEU A 36 8.17 -17.98 -11.66
C LEU A 36 7.91 -19.03 -10.58
N ARG A 37 6.85 -19.84 -10.75
CA ARG A 37 6.45 -20.84 -9.75
C ARG A 37 7.55 -21.87 -9.47
N SER A 38 8.29 -22.27 -10.50
CA SER A 38 9.43 -23.20 -10.38
C SER A 38 10.54 -22.63 -9.49
N GLN A 39 10.97 -21.39 -9.78
CA GLN A 39 11.99 -20.69 -8.99
C GLN A 39 11.51 -20.44 -7.56
N TRP A 40 10.29 -19.94 -7.40
CA TRP A 40 9.71 -19.68 -6.09
C TRP A 40 9.70 -20.93 -5.22
N THR A 41 9.29 -22.08 -5.78
CA THR A 41 9.25 -23.35 -5.04
C THR A 41 10.61 -23.75 -4.48
N GLN A 42 11.70 -23.46 -5.20
CA GLN A 42 13.06 -23.79 -4.76
C GLN A 42 13.53 -22.88 -3.61
N ILE A 43 13.17 -21.60 -3.66
CA ILE A 43 13.69 -20.60 -2.72
C ILE A 43 12.74 -20.25 -1.56
N ARG A 44 11.48 -20.71 -1.60
CA ARG A 44 10.40 -20.32 -0.69
C ARG A 44 10.76 -20.48 0.79
N ASP A 45 11.37 -21.60 1.17
CA ASP A 45 11.67 -21.89 2.57
C ASP A 45 12.81 -21.01 3.10
N SER A 46 13.87 -20.84 2.30
CA SER A 46 14.98 -19.91 2.58
C SER A 46 14.47 -18.48 2.74
N PHE A 47 13.64 -18.03 1.81
CA PHE A 47 12.98 -16.72 1.87
C PHE A 47 12.16 -16.55 3.15
N ARG A 48 11.28 -17.51 3.47
CA ARG A 48 10.38 -17.44 4.62
C ARG A 48 11.15 -17.36 5.93
N GLN A 49 12.22 -18.14 6.07
CA GLN A 49 13.07 -18.13 7.25
C GLN A 49 13.73 -16.76 7.42
N ALA A 50 14.37 -16.23 6.39
CA ALA A 50 15.01 -14.92 6.42
C ALA A 50 13.99 -13.78 6.67
N PHE A 51 12.84 -13.83 6.00
CA PHE A 51 11.80 -12.81 6.14
C PHE A 51 11.23 -12.76 7.56
N HIS A 52 11.14 -13.90 8.26
CA HIS A 52 10.75 -13.91 9.68
C HIS A 52 11.73 -13.13 10.55
N PHE A 53 13.05 -13.29 10.33
CA PHE A 53 14.06 -12.53 11.06
C PHE A 53 13.95 -11.03 10.77
N GLN A 54 13.84 -10.65 9.50
CA GLN A 54 13.67 -9.26 9.10
C GLN A 54 12.39 -8.65 9.68
N LYS A 55 11.26 -9.38 9.63
CA LYS A 55 9.98 -8.94 10.20
C LYS A 55 10.10 -8.74 11.71
N ALA A 56 10.78 -9.64 12.42
CA ALA A 56 11.03 -9.49 13.86
C ALA A 56 11.91 -8.28 14.16
N ALA A 57 12.98 -8.06 13.39
CA ALA A 57 13.84 -6.88 13.51
C ALA A 57 13.05 -5.59 13.25
N TYR A 58 12.23 -5.56 12.19
CA TYR A 58 11.36 -4.44 11.85
C TYR A 58 10.40 -4.09 12.99
N ARG A 59 9.73 -5.10 13.58
CA ARG A 59 8.82 -4.90 14.72
C ARG A 59 9.51 -4.26 15.91
N ARG A 60 10.73 -4.73 16.23
CA ARG A 60 11.53 -4.18 17.34
C ARG A 60 11.93 -2.74 17.07
N ALA A 61 12.34 -2.43 15.85
CA ALA A 61 12.80 -1.08 15.48
C ALA A 61 11.67 -0.06 15.35
N ASN A 62 10.49 -0.47 14.84
CA ASN A 62 9.39 0.44 14.49
C ASN A 62 8.19 0.36 15.46
N GLY A 63 8.34 -0.37 16.58
CA GLY A 63 7.46 -0.27 17.74
C GLY A 63 6.01 -0.72 17.51
N GLY A 64 5.78 -1.97 17.09
CA GLY A 64 4.42 -2.48 17.07
C GLY A 64 4.19 -3.85 16.46
N THR A 65 2.92 -4.27 16.52
CA THR A 65 2.43 -5.51 15.91
C THR A 65 2.24 -5.41 14.40
N ASN A 66 2.14 -4.17 13.87
CA ASN A 66 1.87 -3.82 12.47
C ASN A 66 3.13 -3.83 11.61
N ALA A 67 3.75 -5.01 11.47
CA ALA A 67 4.82 -5.20 10.50
C ALA A 67 4.25 -5.63 9.14
N PRO A 68 4.92 -5.27 8.03
CA PRO A 68 4.56 -5.75 6.71
C PRO A 68 4.41 -7.28 6.69
N SER A 69 3.39 -7.75 5.99
CA SER A 69 3.20 -9.16 5.64
C SER A 69 3.40 -9.36 4.15
N ILE A 70 3.87 -10.55 3.78
CA ILE A 70 3.95 -10.99 2.39
C ILE A 70 3.01 -12.17 2.26
N VAL A 71 2.18 -12.15 1.23
CA VAL A 71 1.25 -13.20 0.88
C VAL A 71 1.61 -13.67 -0.53
N GLU A 72 1.56 -14.98 -0.75
CA GLU A 72 1.86 -15.63 -2.03
C GLU A 72 0.58 -16.20 -2.64
N ASP A 73 0.61 -16.54 -3.93
CA ASP A 73 -0.51 -17.17 -4.67
C ASP A 73 -1.83 -16.37 -4.58
N VAL A 74 -1.71 -15.03 -4.60
CA VAL A 74 -2.84 -14.10 -4.57
C VAL A 74 -3.22 -13.66 -5.97
N ARG A 75 -4.50 -13.35 -6.16
CA ARG A 75 -4.97 -12.71 -7.40
C ARG A 75 -4.25 -11.36 -7.60
N PRO A 76 -3.63 -11.12 -8.76
CA PRO A 76 -2.87 -9.88 -8.99
C PRO A 76 -3.79 -8.67 -9.09
N HIS A 77 -3.35 -7.56 -8.52
CA HIS A 77 -3.95 -6.24 -8.69
C HIS A 77 -3.15 -5.51 -9.75
N LEU A 78 -3.82 -5.14 -10.82
CA LEU A 78 -3.22 -4.51 -11.99
C LEU A 78 -3.48 -3.01 -11.92
N LEU A 79 -2.48 -2.21 -12.28
CA LEU A 79 -2.71 -0.81 -12.58
C LEU A 79 -3.66 -0.74 -13.78
N GLY A 80 -4.67 0.13 -13.68
CA GLY A 80 -5.63 0.35 -14.75
C GLY A 80 -4.91 0.67 -16.04
N SER A 81 -4.97 -0.26 -16.99
CA SER A 81 -4.90 0.11 -18.39
C SER A 81 -6.18 0.89 -18.62
N GLU A 82 -6.09 2.20 -18.85
CA GLU A 82 -7.17 2.97 -19.48
C GLU A 82 -7.44 2.29 -20.83
N ALA A 83 -8.23 1.23 -20.82
CA ALA A 83 -8.80 0.66 -22.01
C ALA A 83 -9.72 1.75 -22.53
N HIS A 84 -9.26 2.42 -23.60
CA HIS A 84 -10.01 3.40 -24.37
C HIS A 84 -11.51 3.13 -24.24
N ALA A 85 -12.20 4.04 -23.56
CA ALA A 85 -13.64 4.04 -23.50
C ALA A 85 -14.19 4.21 -24.92
N THR A 86 -14.47 3.12 -25.61
CA THR A 86 -15.39 3.14 -26.74
C THR A 86 -16.80 3.03 -26.18
N SER A 87 -17.30 4.15 -25.65
CA SER A 87 -18.72 4.42 -25.58
C SER A 87 -18.95 5.73 -26.31
N SER A 88 -19.35 5.58 -27.57
CA SER A 88 -19.92 6.61 -28.42
C SER A 88 -21.16 7.25 -27.78
N GLY A 89 -21.20 8.58 -27.72
CA GLY A 89 -22.45 9.31 -27.55
C GLY A 89 -22.29 10.72 -26.97
N GLY A 90 -22.43 11.73 -27.84
CA GLY A 90 -22.77 13.11 -27.43
C GLY A 90 -21.72 14.18 -27.75
N SER A 91 -21.89 14.83 -28.90
CA SER A 91 -21.43 16.21 -29.13
C SER A 91 -22.09 17.14 -28.11
N ASP A 92 -21.34 18.04 -27.49
CA ASP A 92 -21.56 19.49 -27.62
C ASP A 92 -20.46 20.32 -26.94
N SER A 93 -20.32 21.53 -27.46
CA SER A 93 -19.16 22.42 -27.50
C SER A 93 -18.85 23.23 -26.22
N ALA A 94 -17.64 23.83 -26.25
CA ALA A 94 -17.24 25.13 -25.67
C ALA A 94 -16.41 25.12 -24.36
N GLU A 95 -15.12 25.42 -24.55
CA GLU A 95 -14.34 26.50 -23.89
C GLU A 95 -14.60 26.77 -22.39
N SER A 96 -13.62 26.48 -21.53
CA SER A 96 -12.96 27.52 -20.73
C SER A 96 -11.73 27.00 -19.97
N ASP A 97 -10.60 27.63 -20.28
CA ASP A 97 -9.39 27.71 -19.47
C ASP A 97 -9.73 28.22 -18.06
N GLN A 98 -9.51 27.41 -17.03
CA GLN A 98 -9.17 27.85 -15.66
C GLN A 98 -8.87 26.63 -14.78
N LEU A 99 -7.62 26.55 -14.33
CA LEU A 99 -7.08 25.50 -13.47
C LEU A 99 -7.17 25.99 -12.02
N PRO A 100 -8.08 25.49 -11.16
CA PRO A 100 -8.03 25.82 -9.75
C PRO A 100 -6.93 24.98 -9.11
N THR A 101 -5.79 25.60 -8.82
CA THR A 101 -4.78 24.99 -7.95
C THR A 101 -5.26 25.10 -6.50
N GLU A 102 -6.27 24.31 -6.17
CA GLU A 102 -6.76 24.15 -4.79
C GLU A 102 -5.77 23.24 -4.04
N VAL A 103 -4.95 23.83 -3.16
CA VAL A 103 -4.02 23.07 -2.32
C VAL A 103 -4.81 22.37 -1.22
N CYS A 104 -5.29 21.16 -1.50
CA CYS A 104 -6.01 20.34 -0.52
C CYS A 104 -5.08 19.87 0.60
N LYS A 105 -5.38 20.27 1.84
CA LYS A 105 -4.67 19.81 3.04
C LYS A 105 -5.07 18.37 3.36
N LEU A 106 -4.18 17.43 3.02
CA LEU A 106 -4.37 15.99 3.23
C LEU A 106 -4.23 15.62 4.72
N VAL A 107 -5.32 15.15 5.34
CA VAL A 107 -5.28 14.56 6.69
C VAL A 107 -5.58 13.07 6.59
N VAL A 108 -4.58 12.25 6.95
CA VAL A 108 -4.72 10.79 6.93
C VAL A 108 -5.17 10.30 8.30
N ARG A 109 -6.37 9.73 8.39
CA ARG A 109 -6.84 8.97 9.55
C ARG A 109 -7.24 7.57 9.10
N ASN A 110 -6.60 6.55 9.67
CA ASN A 110 -6.96 5.13 9.54
C ASN A 110 -7.52 4.71 8.16
N THR A 111 -6.71 4.92 7.11
CA THR A 111 -6.84 4.30 5.77
C THR A 111 -8.03 4.71 4.87
N PHE A 112 -8.73 5.81 5.10
CA PHE A 112 -9.67 6.36 4.10
C PHE A 112 -9.42 7.84 3.82
N LEU A 113 -9.60 8.23 2.55
CA LEU A 113 -9.40 9.57 2.03
C LEU A 113 -10.76 10.29 2.03
N GLU A 114 -10.95 11.23 2.95
CA GLU A 114 -12.11 12.13 2.94
C GLU A 114 -11.62 13.52 2.54
N LEU A 115 -12.30 14.14 1.58
CA LEU A 115 -12.06 15.51 1.14
C LEU A 115 -12.99 16.42 1.93
N ASP A 116 -12.47 17.13 2.94
CA ASP A 116 -13.23 18.12 3.69
C ASP A 116 -13.28 19.45 2.91
N GLU A 117 -14.47 19.88 2.48
CA GLU A 117 -14.71 21.24 2.00
C GLU A 117 -14.69 22.24 3.18
N VAL A 118 -13.57 22.95 3.27
CA VAL A 118 -13.35 24.29 3.86
C VAL A 118 -13.99 24.62 5.21
N ASN A 119 -13.14 24.80 6.25
CA ASN A 119 -13.25 25.90 7.21
C ASN A 119 -11.88 26.18 7.88
N PRO A 120 -11.44 27.44 8.04
CA PRO A 120 -10.11 27.77 8.56
C PRO A 120 -10.09 27.68 10.09
N CYS A 121 -9.25 26.80 10.65
CA CYS A 121 -9.10 26.61 12.11
C CYS A 121 -7.60 26.63 12.52
N PRO A 122 -7.26 27.15 13.72
CA PRO A 122 -6.01 27.87 13.97
C PRO A 122 -4.75 27.02 14.07
N LYS A 123 -3.62 27.72 13.84
CA LYS A 123 -2.25 27.24 14.04
C LYS A 123 -2.10 26.80 15.51
N ASN A 124 -1.77 25.53 15.72
CA ASN A 124 -1.39 24.89 17.01
C ASN A 124 -2.39 23.93 17.67
N ALA A 125 -3.13 23.13 16.91
CA ALA A 125 -3.87 21.99 17.46
C ALA A 125 -3.37 20.65 16.88
N MET A 126 -2.09 20.31 17.08
CA MET A 126 -1.60 18.95 16.82
C MET A 126 -1.29 18.27 18.15
N ARG A 127 -2.34 17.80 18.82
CA ARG A 127 -2.22 16.85 19.95
C ARG A 127 -2.72 15.49 19.49
N ARG A 128 -1.88 14.47 19.68
CA ARG A 128 -2.25 13.05 19.51
C ARG A 128 -3.20 12.68 20.63
N SER A 129 -4.43 12.30 20.30
CA SER A 129 -5.40 11.76 21.25
C SER A 129 -4.88 10.43 21.81
N LYS A 130 -4.77 10.30 23.13
CA LYS A 130 -4.69 9.00 23.79
C LYS A 130 -6.12 8.49 23.96
N SER A 131 -6.37 7.22 23.66
CA SER A 131 -7.62 6.56 24.01
C SER A 131 -7.74 6.53 25.54
N GLU A 132 -8.76 7.20 26.08
CA GLU A 132 -9.21 6.95 27.45
C GLU A 132 -9.77 5.53 27.51
N SER A 133 -9.19 4.70 28.39
CA SER A 133 -9.81 3.46 28.83
C SER A 133 -11.06 3.82 29.62
N GLY A 134 -12.23 3.56 29.06
CA GLY A 134 -13.49 3.64 29.77
C GLY A 134 -13.58 2.52 30.80
N ASP A 135 -13.19 2.83 32.04
CA ASP A 135 -13.62 2.11 33.24
C ASP A 135 -14.90 2.78 33.74
N LEU A 136 -16.04 2.07 33.67
CA LEU A 136 -17.25 2.44 34.39
C LEU A 136 -17.87 1.17 34.98
N SER A 137 -17.47 0.90 36.21
CA SER A 137 -18.25 0.17 37.20
C SER A 137 -19.55 0.93 37.50
N THR A 138 -20.70 0.25 37.51
CA THR A 138 -21.87 0.68 38.30
C THR A 138 -22.67 -0.56 38.73
N PHE A 139 -22.71 -0.77 40.04
CA PHE A 139 -23.56 -1.72 40.76
C PHE A 139 -24.97 -1.12 41.01
N SER A 140 -25.91 -1.99 41.40
CA SER A 140 -27.30 -1.79 41.87
C SER A 140 -28.36 -1.85 40.76
N VAL A 141 -29.49 -2.55 40.92
CA VAL A 141 -30.28 -2.92 42.12
C VAL A 141 -30.60 -4.41 42.15
#